data_AF-A0A9D6BQ68-F1
#
_entry.id   AF-A0A9D6BQ68-F1
#
_cell.length_a   1.000
_cell.length_b   1.000
_cell.length_c   1.000
_cell.angle_alpha   90.00
_cell.angle_beta   90.00
_cell.angle_gamma   90.00
#
_symmetry.space_group_name_H-M   'P 1'
#
loop_
_entity.id
_entity.type
_entity.pdbx_description
1 polymer ?
#
loop_
_entity_poly.entity_id
_entity_poly.type
_entity_poly.pdbx_seq_one_letter_code
_entity_poly.pdbx_strand_id
1 'polypeptide(L)'
;MERLNFETLEQAVAPVFREMQRYGLYVNRKAWVETIEVCRTEMLKYQKLAMDCLSGPQHLDLFGESSLNLNSPADVAGALSKCTNPAEAQASLDRYREMAKLVQTYGATFIEFIDPISWRIHAHFESTGASTGRVSCHRPNLQNLPSDTRFQACLSAPAGRAIVRADYAACELRILADFSGDASFLKAFEDSEDLHTQVAINLFGSPTYREQAKAINFGIIYGMGSKSLAASLQVTQNQAEEWLKQYFKKHPRIKAYLDWSVQEAYAKGYAQTRLGRRLALNTSQDISRVAKNMPIQGTAAELAKLAMVWVHRRLSQDFQEAVLVNMIHDELVVECQEADQQQVAEVLVYEMERAQKRICPRVQPKAESVILPYRP
;
A
#
# COMPACT_ATOMS: atom_id res chain seq x y z
N MET A 1 28.81 17.41 -1.65
CA MET A 1 27.74 16.42 -1.88
C MET A 1 27.27 16.58 -3.31
N GLU A 2 27.43 15.55 -4.14
CA GLU A 2 26.87 15.51 -5.49
C GLU A 2 25.40 15.93 -5.50
N ARG A 3 24.93 16.50 -6.62
CA ARG A 3 23.50 16.79 -6.80
C ARG A 3 22.72 15.47 -6.71
N LEU A 4 22.00 15.26 -5.61
CA LEU A 4 21.03 14.17 -5.48
C LEU A 4 20.07 14.21 -6.69
N ASN A 5 20.12 13.17 -7.50
CA ASN A 5 19.26 12.95 -8.66
C ASN A 5 18.85 11.46 -8.69
N PHE A 6 17.93 11.10 -9.59
CA PHE A 6 17.45 9.71 -9.62
C PHE A 6 18.57 8.70 -9.93
N GLU A 7 19.53 9.02 -10.80
CA GLU A 7 20.61 8.09 -11.19
C GLU A 7 21.53 7.74 -10.01
N THR A 8 22.00 8.77 -9.31
CA THR A 8 22.83 8.63 -8.10
C THR A 8 22.08 7.90 -6.99
N LEU A 9 20.76 8.14 -6.87
CA LEU A 9 19.91 7.41 -5.94
C LEU A 9 19.81 5.92 -6.28
N GLU A 10 19.54 5.57 -7.53
CA GLU A 10 19.46 4.17 -7.98
C GLU A 10 20.78 3.41 -7.75
N GLN A 11 21.92 4.06 -8.01
CA GLN A 11 23.23 3.49 -7.74
C GLN A 11 23.47 3.26 -6.24
N ALA A 12 23.07 4.21 -5.39
CA ALA A 12 23.24 4.12 -3.94
C ALA A 12 22.33 3.05 -3.30
N VAL A 13 21.19 2.78 -3.91
CA VAL A 13 20.20 1.80 -3.45
C VAL A 13 20.61 0.36 -3.75
N ALA A 14 21.28 0.10 -4.87
CA ALA A 14 21.68 -1.24 -5.30
C ALA A 14 22.41 -2.08 -4.23
N PRO A 15 23.43 -1.59 -3.50
CA PRO A 15 24.07 -2.37 -2.43
C PRO A 15 23.12 -2.68 -1.27
N VAL A 16 22.18 -1.79 -0.95
CA VAL A 16 21.21 -1.99 0.13
C VAL A 16 20.28 -3.15 -0.22
N PHE A 17 19.76 -3.21 -1.46
CA PHE A 17 18.95 -4.34 -1.91
C PHE A 17 19.74 -5.64 -1.88
N ARG A 18 21.01 -5.64 -2.30
CA ARG A 18 21.84 -6.84 -2.26
C ARG A 18 21.95 -7.40 -0.83
N GLU A 19 22.17 -6.53 0.15
CA GLU A 19 22.28 -6.93 1.55
C GLU A 19 20.95 -7.42 2.11
N MET A 20 19.86 -6.67 1.88
CA MET A 20 18.52 -7.06 2.30
C MET A 20 18.11 -8.42 1.74
N GLN A 21 18.34 -8.67 0.44
CA GLN A 21 18.05 -9.95 -0.21
C GLN A 21 18.88 -11.10 0.38
N ARG A 22 20.16 -10.84 0.68
CA ARG A 22 21.05 -11.84 1.27
C ARG A 22 20.65 -12.18 2.71
N TYR A 23 20.21 -11.19 3.49
CA TYR A 23 19.78 -11.40 4.87
C TYR A 23 18.40 -12.07 4.92
N GLY A 24 17.44 -11.59 4.13
CA GLY A 24 16.08 -12.12 4.07
C GLY A 24 15.22 -11.76 5.28
N LEU A 25 13.91 -11.98 5.18
CA LEU A 25 12.93 -11.72 6.23
C LEU A 25 12.65 -13.01 7.01
N TYR A 26 12.81 -13.00 8.34
CA TYR A 26 12.44 -14.14 9.17
C TYR A 26 10.93 -14.36 9.19
N VAL A 27 10.51 -15.62 9.11
CA VAL A 27 9.10 -16.02 9.20
C VAL A 27 8.98 -17.23 10.11
N ASN A 28 8.08 -17.16 11.11
CA ASN A 28 7.73 -18.32 11.91
C ASN A 28 6.93 -19.31 11.04
N ARG A 29 7.64 -20.26 10.42
CA ARG A 29 7.04 -21.23 9.50
C ARG A 29 5.93 -22.06 10.15
N LYS A 30 6.11 -22.45 11.41
CA LYS A 30 5.12 -23.26 12.13
C LYS A 30 3.81 -22.47 12.29
N ALA A 31 3.89 -21.26 12.82
CA ALA A 31 2.74 -20.38 12.97
C ALA A 31 2.08 -20.05 11.61
N TRP A 32 2.87 -19.90 10.55
CA TRP A 32 2.35 -19.66 9.20
C TRP A 32 1.54 -20.84 8.67
N VAL A 33 2.04 -22.07 8.84
CA VAL A 33 1.34 -23.30 8.45
C VAL A 33 0.05 -23.45 9.25
N GLU A 34 0.09 -23.26 10.57
CA GLU A 34 -1.09 -23.32 11.44
C GLU A 34 -2.15 -22.28 11.03
N THR A 35 -1.72 -21.05 10.71
CA THR A 35 -2.60 -19.99 10.21
C THR A 35 -3.28 -20.39 8.91
N ILE A 36 -2.55 -21.01 7.98
CA ILE A 36 -3.10 -21.51 6.71
C ILE A 36 -4.14 -22.61 6.94
N GLU A 37 -3.93 -23.52 7.89
CA GLU A 37 -4.92 -24.56 8.22
C GLU A 37 -6.20 -23.96 8.84
N VAL A 38 -6.07 -22.93 9.66
CA VAL A 38 -7.23 -22.17 10.15
C VAL A 38 -7.97 -21.52 8.99
N CYS A 39 -7.28 -20.83 8.08
CA CYS A 39 -7.89 -20.23 6.89
C CYS A 39 -8.56 -21.29 5.99
N ARG A 40 -7.98 -22.49 5.85
CA ARG A 40 -8.60 -23.60 5.10
C ARG A 40 -9.89 -24.07 5.74
N THR A 41 -9.91 -24.19 7.06
CA THR A 41 -11.10 -24.60 7.82
C THR A 41 -12.22 -23.56 7.68
N GLU A 42 -11.87 -22.28 7.81
CA GLU A 42 -12.81 -21.17 7.60
C GLU A 42 -13.29 -21.10 6.15
N MET A 43 -12.40 -21.30 5.17
CA MET A 43 -12.75 -21.35 3.75
C MET A 43 -13.81 -22.42 3.48
N LEU A 44 -13.62 -23.66 3.96
CA LEU A 44 -14.57 -24.75 3.79
C LEU A 44 -15.92 -24.47 4.49
N LYS A 45 -15.87 -23.87 5.68
CA LYS A 45 -17.07 -23.45 6.41
C LYS A 45 -17.88 -22.43 5.61
N TYR A 46 -17.24 -21.35 5.14
CA TYR A 46 -17.92 -20.30 4.40
C TYR A 46 -18.30 -20.72 2.98
N GLN A 47 -17.55 -21.64 2.37
CA GLN A 47 -17.95 -22.28 1.12
C GLN A 47 -19.28 -23.02 1.31
N LYS A 48 -19.40 -23.84 2.36
CA LYS A 48 -20.64 -24.55 2.67
C LYS A 48 -21.80 -23.58 2.94
N LEU A 49 -21.60 -22.56 3.78
CA LEU A 49 -22.64 -21.56 4.05
C LEU A 49 -23.07 -20.80 2.80
N ALA A 50 -22.12 -20.39 1.96
CA ALA A 50 -22.44 -19.72 0.70
C ALA A 50 -23.21 -20.65 -0.24
N MET A 51 -22.81 -21.91 -0.36
CA MET A 51 -23.56 -22.91 -1.12
C MET A 51 -24.95 -23.12 -0.54
N ASP A 52 -25.12 -23.30 0.77
CA ASP A 52 -26.43 -23.51 1.39
C ASP A 52 -27.38 -22.32 1.14
N CYS A 53 -26.86 -21.09 1.14
CA CYS A 53 -27.66 -19.89 0.84
C CYS A 53 -27.98 -19.71 -0.66
N LEU A 54 -27.08 -20.11 -1.56
CA LEU A 54 -27.19 -19.90 -3.00
C LEU A 54 -27.84 -21.08 -3.74
N SER A 55 -27.75 -22.28 -3.18
CA SER A 55 -28.30 -23.53 -3.72
C SER A 55 -29.77 -23.66 -3.33
N GLY A 56 -30.61 -22.75 -3.81
CA GLY A 56 -32.05 -22.99 -3.82
C GLY A 56 -32.41 -24.18 -4.73
N PRO A 57 -33.62 -24.76 -4.63
CA PRO A 57 -34.08 -25.88 -5.48
C PRO A 57 -34.04 -25.58 -7.00
N GLN A 58 -33.77 -24.33 -7.39
CA GLN A 58 -33.64 -23.86 -8.77
C GLN A 58 -32.20 -23.97 -9.34
N HIS A 59 -31.21 -24.27 -8.51
CA HIS A 59 -29.78 -24.38 -8.87
C HIS A 59 -29.22 -25.80 -8.73
N LEU A 60 -30.12 -26.77 -8.54
CA LEU A 60 -29.81 -28.20 -8.53
C LEU A 60 -30.00 -28.73 -9.94
N ASP A 61 -29.06 -29.53 -10.42
CA ASP A 61 -29.26 -30.32 -11.64
C ASP A 61 -30.29 -31.44 -11.40
N LEU A 62 -30.58 -32.22 -12.44
CA LEU A 62 -31.51 -33.36 -12.36
C LEU A 62 -31.13 -34.42 -11.30
N PHE A 63 -29.89 -34.38 -10.78
CA PHE A 63 -29.37 -35.30 -9.79
C PHE A 63 -29.26 -34.68 -8.39
N GLY A 64 -29.69 -33.43 -8.21
CA GLY A 64 -29.60 -32.75 -6.92
C GLY A 64 -28.22 -32.17 -6.61
N GLU A 65 -27.34 -32.05 -7.61
CA GLU A 65 -26.01 -31.45 -7.43
C GLU A 65 -26.02 -30.00 -7.91
N SER A 66 -25.42 -29.11 -7.12
CA SER A 66 -25.25 -27.71 -7.51
C SER A 66 -23.92 -27.53 -8.22
N SER A 67 -23.96 -27.15 -9.51
CA SER A 67 -22.78 -26.84 -10.33
C SER A 67 -22.28 -25.38 -10.18
N LEU A 68 -22.70 -24.69 -9.12
CA LEU A 68 -22.45 -23.26 -8.94
C LEU A 68 -20.96 -22.98 -8.68
N ASN A 69 -20.33 -22.26 -9.60
CA ASN A 69 -18.97 -21.78 -9.42
C ASN A 69 -18.95 -20.47 -8.61
N LEU A 70 -18.65 -20.57 -7.31
CA LEU A 70 -18.57 -19.42 -6.40
C LEU A 70 -17.51 -18.37 -6.80
N ASN A 71 -16.55 -18.74 -7.66
CA ASN A 71 -15.53 -17.82 -8.16
C ASN A 71 -15.96 -17.07 -9.43
N SER A 72 -17.08 -17.45 -10.06
CA SER A 72 -17.61 -16.83 -11.28
C SER A 72 -18.57 -15.68 -10.93
N PRO A 73 -18.29 -14.43 -11.31
CA PRO A 73 -19.18 -13.30 -11.05
C PRO A 73 -20.56 -13.45 -11.71
N ALA A 74 -20.62 -14.07 -12.89
CA ALA A 74 -21.86 -14.25 -13.64
C ALA A 74 -22.80 -15.26 -12.95
N ASP A 75 -22.25 -16.41 -12.52
CA ASP A 75 -23.03 -17.48 -11.88
C ASP A 75 -23.56 -17.02 -10.52
N VAL A 76 -22.72 -16.31 -9.76
CA VAL A 76 -23.08 -15.74 -8.46
C VAL A 76 -24.15 -14.66 -8.57
N ALA A 77 -24.07 -13.75 -9.54
CA ALA A 77 -25.06 -12.69 -9.69
C ALA A 77 -26.47 -13.25 -9.95
N GLY A 78 -26.56 -14.30 -10.78
CA GLY A 78 -27.80 -15.03 -11.03
C GLY A 78 -28.37 -15.67 -9.76
N ALA A 79 -27.52 -16.36 -8.98
CA ALA A 79 -27.94 -17.03 -7.75
C ALA A 79 -28.33 -16.04 -6.62
N LEU A 80 -27.58 -14.94 -6.45
CA LEU A 80 -27.89 -13.90 -5.47
C LEU A 80 -29.25 -13.23 -5.72
N SER A 81 -29.63 -13.03 -6.99
CA SER A 81 -30.92 -12.42 -7.33
C SER A 81 -32.13 -13.28 -6.94
N LYS A 82 -31.92 -14.59 -6.75
CA LYS A 82 -32.97 -15.59 -6.49
C LYS A 82 -32.95 -16.13 -5.06
N CYS A 83 -31.94 -15.79 -4.27
CA CYS A 83 -31.79 -16.31 -2.91
C CYS A 83 -32.69 -15.56 -1.91
N THR A 84 -33.09 -16.25 -0.84
CA THR A 84 -34.01 -15.72 0.17
C THR A 84 -33.35 -14.66 1.06
N ASN A 85 -32.04 -14.80 1.34
CA ASN A 85 -31.27 -13.84 2.14
C ASN A 85 -29.98 -13.41 1.40
N PRO A 86 -30.06 -12.44 0.47
CA PRO A 86 -28.91 -12.03 -0.35
C PRO A 86 -27.78 -11.39 0.46
N ALA A 87 -28.09 -10.73 1.58
CA ALA A 87 -27.07 -10.11 2.41
C ALA A 87 -26.17 -11.16 3.08
N GLU A 88 -26.76 -12.23 3.63
CA GLU A 88 -26.02 -13.33 4.27
C GLU A 88 -25.25 -14.17 3.24
N ALA A 89 -25.85 -14.43 2.08
CA ALA A 89 -25.20 -15.12 0.98
C ALA A 89 -23.96 -14.35 0.48
N GLN A 90 -24.10 -13.04 0.27
CA GLN A 90 -23.01 -12.17 -0.16
C GLN A 90 -21.89 -12.11 0.90
N ALA A 91 -22.24 -11.93 2.18
CA ALA A 91 -21.26 -11.90 3.26
C ALA A 91 -20.47 -13.22 3.37
N SER A 92 -21.16 -14.37 3.26
CA SER A 92 -20.51 -15.69 3.29
C SER A 92 -19.60 -15.91 2.08
N LEU A 93 -20.05 -15.47 0.90
CA LEU A 93 -19.26 -15.55 -0.32
C LEU A 93 -18.00 -14.69 -0.25
N ASP A 94 -18.11 -13.46 0.25
CA ASP A 94 -16.96 -12.56 0.41
C ASP A 94 -15.93 -13.15 1.37
N ARG A 95 -16.37 -13.73 2.48
CA ARG A 95 -15.50 -14.45 3.42
C ARG A 95 -14.84 -15.67 2.81
N TYR A 96 -15.59 -16.48 2.05
CA TYR A 96 -15.02 -17.61 1.31
C TYR A 96 -13.92 -17.15 0.35
N ARG A 97 -14.19 -16.11 -0.46
CA ARG A 97 -13.23 -15.58 -1.44
C ARG A 97 -12.00 -14.98 -0.77
N GLU A 98 -12.18 -14.29 0.35
CA GLU A 98 -11.08 -13.77 1.18
C GLU A 98 -10.15 -14.91 1.64
N MET A 99 -10.71 -15.96 2.27
CA MET A 99 -9.92 -17.09 2.76
C MET A 99 -9.31 -17.90 1.62
N ALA A 100 -10.05 -18.14 0.53
CA ALA A 100 -9.55 -18.85 -0.64
C ALA A 100 -8.34 -18.14 -1.25
N LYS A 101 -8.38 -16.81 -1.37
CA LYS A 101 -7.25 -16.00 -1.82
C LYS A 101 -6.04 -16.16 -0.89
N LEU A 102 -6.26 -16.14 0.43
CA LEU A 102 -5.18 -16.31 1.41
C LEU A 102 -4.53 -17.70 1.27
N VAL A 103 -5.33 -18.76 1.22
CA VAL A 103 -4.85 -20.14 1.10
C VAL A 103 -4.11 -20.37 -0.22
N GLN A 104 -4.66 -19.86 -1.34
CA GLN A 104 -4.07 -20.03 -2.66
C GLN A 104 -2.75 -19.26 -2.80
N THR A 105 -2.71 -18.03 -2.30
CA THR A 105 -1.56 -17.13 -2.49
C THR A 105 -0.45 -17.39 -1.48
N TYR A 106 -0.81 -17.65 -0.21
CA TYR A 106 0.13 -17.75 0.91
C TYR A 106 0.23 -19.16 1.51
N GLY A 107 -0.40 -20.15 0.89
CA GLY A 107 -0.32 -21.56 1.29
C GLY A 107 0.96 -22.25 0.80
N ALA A 108 0.79 -23.40 0.14
CA ALA A 108 1.89 -24.32 -0.18
C ALA A 108 3.07 -23.65 -0.90
N THR A 109 2.80 -22.93 -2.00
CA THR A 109 3.85 -22.28 -2.80
C THR A 109 4.57 -21.17 -2.03
N PHE A 110 3.90 -20.47 -1.12
CA PHE A 110 4.57 -19.46 -0.31
C PHE A 110 5.51 -20.08 0.71
N ILE A 111 5.08 -21.18 1.34
CA ILE A 111 5.87 -21.93 2.32
C ILE A 111 7.17 -22.47 1.71
N GLU A 112 7.16 -22.81 0.42
CA GLU A 112 8.36 -23.26 -0.32
C GLU A 112 9.43 -22.17 -0.45
N PHE A 113 9.09 -20.88 -0.31
CA PHE A 113 10.07 -19.80 -0.30
C PHE A 113 10.74 -19.58 1.06
N ILE A 114 10.27 -20.26 2.12
CA ILE A 114 10.90 -20.18 3.44
C ILE A 114 12.07 -21.16 3.45
N ASP A 115 13.28 -20.63 3.55
CA ASP A 115 14.49 -21.45 3.62
C ASP A 115 14.46 -22.35 4.87
N PRO A 116 14.64 -23.67 4.75
CA PRO A 116 14.45 -24.61 5.85
C PRO A 116 15.55 -24.56 6.91
N ILE A 117 16.67 -23.87 6.66
CA ILE A 117 17.81 -23.78 7.57
C ILE A 117 17.75 -22.48 8.36
N SER A 118 17.57 -21.36 7.66
CA SER A 118 17.57 -20.01 8.23
C SER A 118 16.18 -19.55 8.68
N TRP A 119 15.11 -20.19 8.19
CA TRP A 119 13.71 -19.76 8.36
C TRP A 119 13.43 -18.36 7.81
N ARG A 120 14.17 -17.97 6.77
CA ARG A 120 14.06 -16.65 6.14
C ARG A 120 13.56 -16.76 4.72
N ILE A 121 12.88 -15.70 4.27
CA ILE A 121 12.48 -15.51 2.88
C ILE A 121 13.44 -14.53 2.23
N HIS A 122 14.15 -14.99 1.20
CA HIS A 122 15.10 -14.20 0.40
C HIS A 122 14.42 -13.69 -0.88
N ALA A 123 13.45 -12.79 -0.71
CA ALA A 123 12.72 -12.22 -1.84
C ALA A 123 13.66 -11.40 -2.74
N HIS A 124 13.34 -11.33 -4.03
CA HIS A 124 14.08 -10.55 -5.01
C HIS A 124 13.44 -9.17 -5.19
N PHE A 125 14.19 -8.11 -4.87
CA PHE A 125 13.81 -6.72 -5.03
C PHE A 125 14.48 -6.12 -6.26
N GLU A 126 13.66 -5.57 -7.14
CA GLU A 126 14.13 -4.98 -8.38
C GLU A 126 13.76 -3.49 -8.39
N SER A 127 14.79 -2.64 -8.41
CA SER A 127 14.64 -1.18 -8.35
C SER A 127 14.14 -0.57 -9.67
N THR A 128 14.30 -1.30 -10.77
CA THR A 128 14.01 -0.87 -12.15
C THR A 128 12.76 -1.50 -12.75
N GLY A 129 12.00 -2.29 -11.99
CA GLY A 129 10.88 -3.07 -12.54
C GLY A 129 9.65 -2.24 -12.89
N ALA A 130 9.30 -1.24 -12.07
CA ALA A 130 8.13 -0.39 -12.34
C ALA A 130 8.51 0.90 -13.11
N SER A 131 7.69 1.26 -14.09
CA SER A 131 7.84 2.49 -14.88
C SER A 131 7.78 3.78 -14.04
N THR A 132 7.11 3.72 -12.87
CA THR A 132 7.01 4.82 -11.91
C THR A 132 8.22 4.94 -10.99
N GLY A 133 9.14 3.97 -11.01
CA GLY A 133 10.29 3.92 -10.12
C GLY A 133 10.03 3.24 -8.77
N ARG A 134 8.82 2.72 -8.54
CA ARG A 134 8.52 1.81 -7.41
C ARG A 134 9.36 0.53 -7.52
N VAL A 135 9.69 -0.01 -6.36
CA VAL A 135 10.41 -1.28 -6.23
C VAL A 135 9.43 -2.42 -6.51
N SER A 136 9.80 -3.35 -7.39
CA SER A 136 9.08 -4.61 -7.56
C SER A 136 9.69 -5.68 -6.65
N CYS A 137 8.87 -6.58 -6.13
CA CYS A 137 9.29 -7.70 -5.31
C CYS A 137 8.75 -9.00 -5.89
N HIS A 138 9.58 -10.02 -6.02
CA HIS A 138 9.16 -11.33 -6.54
C HIS A 138 9.90 -12.49 -5.85
N ARG A 139 9.32 -13.69 -5.97
CA ARG A 139 9.82 -14.95 -5.39
C ARG A 139 10.09 -14.91 -3.87
N PRO A 140 9.08 -14.62 -3.01
CA PRO A 140 7.70 -14.22 -3.31
C PRO A 140 7.53 -12.70 -3.34
N ASN A 141 6.34 -12.22 -3.69
CA ASN A 141 6.03 -10.80 -3.62
C ASN A 141 5.68 -10.39 -2.18
N LEU A 142 6.67 -9.88 -1.44
CA LEU A 142 6.50 -9.38 -0.07
C LEU A 142 5.79 -8.02 0.02
N GLN A 143 5.63 -7.30 -1.10
CA GLN A 143 4.89 -6.04 -1.12
C GLN A 143 3.39 -6.25 -0.93
N ASN A 144 2.91 -7.46 -1.23
CA ASN A 144 1.50 -7.84 -1.11
C ASN A 144 1.29 -8.80 0.05
N LEU A 145 2.00 -8.68 1.17
CA LEU A 145 1.70 -9.51 2.34
C LEU A 145 0.28 -9.21 2.85
N PRO A 146 -0.46 -10.22 3.37
CA PRO A 146 -1.82 -10.01 3.82
C PRO A 146 -1.85 -9.13 5.07
N SER A 147 -2.81 -8.22 5.15
CA SER A 147 -3.04 -7.37 6.33
C SER A 147 -3.69 -8.10 7.51
N ASP A 148 -4.07 -9.37 7.33
CA ASP A 148 -4.63 -10.22 8.37
C ASP A 148 -3.65 -10.36 9.53
N THR A 149 -4.11 -10.08 10.75
CA THR A 149 -3.29 -10.03 11.96
C THR A 149 -2.66 -11.38 12.30
N ARG A 150 -3.27 -12.51 11.88
CA ARG A 150 -2.70 -13.85 12.06
C ARG A 150 -1.41 -14.02 11.27
N PHE A 151 -1.40 -13.58 10.02
CA PHE A 151 -0.19 -13.61 9.18
C PHE A 151 0.84 -12.57 9.62
N GLN A 152 0.40 -11.36 10.00
CA GLN A 152 1.32 -10.35 10.54
C GLN A 152 2.02 -10.84 11.81
N ALA A 153 1.33 -11.62 12.66
CA ALA A 153 1.92 -12.24 13.83
C ALA A 153 2.99 -13.30 13.50
N CYS A 154 2.95 -13.90 12.31
CA CYS A 154 3.96 -14.86 11.85
C CYS A 154 5.25 -14.18 11.37
N LEU A 155 5.20 -12.89 11.03
CA LEU A 155 6.35 -12.06 10.67
C LEU A 155 7.02 -11.55 11.95
N SER A 156 7.87 -12.37 12.56
CA SER A 156 8.58 -12.08 13.80
C SER A 156 10.10 -11.98 13.58
N ALA A 157 10.87 -11.94 14.66
CA ALA A 157 12.32 -12.09 14.65
C ALA A 157 12.72 -13.42 15.30
N PRO A 158 13.99 -13.86 15.17
CA PRO A 158 14.55 -14.91 16.02
C PRO A 158 14.60 -14.50 17.50
N ALA A 159 14.83 -15.47 18.40
CA ALA A 159 14.99 -15.20 19.83
C ALA A 159 16.14 -14.21 20.11
N GLY A 160 15.92 -13.26 21.04
CA GLY A 160 16.86 -12.19 21.38
C GLY A 160 16.92 -11.04 20.37
N ARG A 161 16.06 -11.07 19.34
CA ARG A 161 15.95 -10.06 18.29
C ARG A 161 14.54 -9.48 18.24
N ALA A 162 14.41 -8.31 17.63
CA ALA A 162 13.14 -7.62 17.43
C ALA A 162 13.02 -7.12 15.98
N ILE A 163 11.78 -6.97 15.51
CA ILE A 163 11.48 -6.27 14.26
C ILE A 163 11.01 -4.85 14.61
N VAL A 164 11.60 -3.86 13.97
CA VAL A 164 11.17 -2.47 14.01
C VAL A 164 10.71 -2.07 12.61
N ARG A 165 9.49 -1.57 12.49
CA ARG A 165 8.94 -1.08 11.22
C ARG A 165 8.69 0.41 11.35
N ALA A 166 8.86 1.15 10.26
CA ALA A 166 8.42 2.53 10.20
C ALA A 166 7.84 2.85 8.83
N ASP A 167 6.76 3.63 8.82
CA ASP A 167 6.03 4.04 7.61
C ASP A 167 5.78 5.56 7.61
N TYR A 168 5.56 6.13 6.43
CA TYR A 168 5.24 7.54 6.27
C TYR A 168 3.75 7.82 6.47
N ALA A 169 3.43 8.76 7.35
CA ALA A 169 2.05 9.18 7.56
C ALA A 169 1.55 10.01 6.36
N ALA A 170 0.71 9.40 5.52
CA ALA A 170 0.09 10.03 4.35
C ALA A 170 1.10 10.61 3.32
N CYS A 171 2.15 9.84 3.00
CA CYS A 171 3.25 10.21 2.09
C CYS A 171 2.79 10.96 0.83
N GLU A 172 1.90 10.35 0.04
CA GLU A 172 1.45 10.90 -1.24
C GLU A 172 0.68 12.23 -1.07
N LEU A 173 -0.07 12.41 0.02
CA LEU A 173 -0.76 13.67 0.32
C LEU A 173 0.21 14.77 0.76
N ARG A 174 1.27 14.43 1.50
CA ARG A 174 2.33 15.38 1.85
C ARG A 174 3.12 15.83 0.62
N ILE A 175 3.41 14.92 -0.31
CA ILE A 175 4.03 15.26 -1.59
C ILE A 175 3.11 16.19 -2.40
N LEU A 176 1.81 15.90 -2.46
CA LEU A 176 0.83 16.77 -3.12
C LEU A 176 0.79 18.17 -2.49
N ALA A 177 0.84 18.25 -1.15
CA ALA A 177 0.89 19.53 -0.43
C ALA A 177 2.16 20.33 -0.76
N ASP A 178 3.33 19.69 -0.78
CA ASP A 178 4.59 20.32 -1.15
C ASP A 178 4.59 20.82 -2.62
N PHE A 179 4.08 20.00 -3.53
CA PHE A 179 4.03 20.30 -4.95
C PHE A 179 3.06 21.44 -5.27
N SER A 180 1.85 21.37 -4.71
CA SER A 180 0.82 22.40 -4.92
C SER A 180 1.08 23.69 -4.15
N GLY A 181 1.74 23.61 -2.99
CA GLY A 181 1.85 24.74 -2.05
C GLY A 181 0.50 25.18 -1.49
N ASP A 182 -0.48 24.27 -1.39
CA ASP A 182 -1.80 24.59 -0.87
C ASP A 182 -1.73 24.87 0.65
N ALA A 183 -2.00 26.12 1.03
CA ALA A 183 -1.86 26.57 2.42
C ALA A 183 -2.73 25.78 3.40
N SER A 184 -3.90 25.29 2.97
CA SER A 184 -4.78 24.50 3.84
C SER A 184 -4.16 23.14 4.14
N PHE A 185 -3.56 22.49 3.15
CA PHE A 185 -2.89 21.20 3.34
C PHE A 185 -1.60 21.34 4.14
N LEU A 186 -0.79 22.36 3.84
CA LEU A 186 0.44 22.63 4.58
C LEU A 186 0.15 22.87 6.07
N LYS A 187 -0.84 23.72 6.37
CA LYS A 187 -1.28 23.99 7.74
C LYS A 187 -1.84 22.74 8.44
N ALA A 188 -2.70 21.97 7.76
CA ALA A 188 -3.25 20.74 8.32
C ALA A 188 -2.15 19.75 8.76
N PHE A 189 -1.06 19.65 7.99
CA PHE A 189 0.08 18.82 8.34
C PHE A 189 0.96 19.41 9.45
N GLU A 190 1.08 20.74 9.54
CA GLU A 190 1.77 21.44 10.64
C GLU A 190 1.04 21.26 11.97
N ASP A 191 -0.29 21.37 11.96
CA ASP A 191 -1.14 21.26 13.15
C ASP A 191 -1.37 19.78 13.56
N SER A 192 -0.73 18.82 12.88
CA SER A 192 -0.91 17.37 13.08
C SER A 192 -2.38 16.92 13.01
N GLU A 193 -3.18 17.62 12.22
CA GLU A 193 -4.59 17.35 12.06
C GLU A 193 -4.81 16.20 11.06
N ASP A 194 -5.85 15.39 11.30
CA ASP A 194 -6.25 14.36 10.34
C ASP A 194 -6.92 14.99 9.12
N LEU A 195 -6.15 15.10 8.04
CA LEU A 195 -6.58 15.70 6.78
C LEU A 195 -7.83 15.02 6.19
N HIS A 196 -8.03 13.72 6.41
CA HIS A 196 -9.25 13.04 5.96
C HIS A 196 -10.46 13.52 6.74
N THR A 197 -10.32 13.65 8.05
CA THR A 197 -11.38 14.16 8.93
C THR A 197 -11.71 15.62 8.61
N GLN A 198 -10.72 16.46 8.32
CA GLN A 198 -10.97 17.82 7.86
C GLN A 198 -11.73 17.90 6.54
N VAL A 199 -11.30 17.11 5.55
CA VAL A 199 -12.01 17.03 4.27
C VAL A 199 -13.43 16.52 4.49
N ALA A 200 -13.64 15.60 5.43
CA ALA A 200 -14.97 15.11 5.77
C ALA A 200 -15.87 16.22 6.37
N ILE A 201 -15.35 16.99 7.31
CA ILE A 201 -16.06 18.14 7.90
C ILE A 201 -16.34 19.20 6.83
N ASN A 202 -15.39 19.48 5.95
CA ASN A 202 -15.55 20.51 4.92
C ASN A 202 -16.57 20.13 3.83
N LEU A 203 -16.62 18.86 3.41
CA LEU A 203 -17.50 18.40 2.33
C LEU A 203 -18.86 17.91 2.82
N PHE A 204 -18.91 17.29 4.00
CA PHE A 204 -20.11 16.63 4.52
C PHE A 204 -20.62 17.22 5.83
N GLY A 205 -19.91 18.20 6.42
CA GLY A 205 -20.28 18.81 7.70
C GLY A 205 -20.07 17.90 8.92
N SER A 206 -19.50 16.71 8.75
CA SER A 206 -19.32 15.74 9.84
C SER A 206 -18.05 14.89 9.69
N PRO A 207 -17.32 14.64 10.80
CA PRO A 207 -16.16 13.75 10.80
C PRO A 207 -16.52 12.28 10.55
N THR A 208 -17.80 11.89 10.66
CA THR A 208 -18.26 10.51 10.41
C THR A 208 -18.00 10.03 8.99
N TYR A 209 -17.80 10.97 8.04
CA TYR A 209 -17.54 10.68 6.63
C TYR A 209 -16.03 10.57 6.31
N ARG A 210 -15.20 10.30 7.31
CA ARG A 210 -13.74 10.19 7.18
C ARG A 210 -13.31 9.22 6.07
N GLU A 211 -13.92 8.04 5.99
CA GLU A 211 -13.56 7.03 4.98
C GLU A 211 -13.94 7.46 3.55
N GLN A 212 -15.08 8.14 3.39
CA GLN A 212 -15.47 8.73 2.11
C GLN A 212 -14.50 9.84 1.70
N ALA A 213 -14.13 10.71 2.64
CA ALA A 213 -13.13 11.75 2.41
C ALA A 213 -11.75 11.17 2.07
N LYS A 214 -11.37 10.04 2.68
CA LYS A 214 -10.17 9.28 2.33
C LYS A 214 -10.21 8.79 0.89
N ALA A 215 -11.30 8.18 0.46
CA ALA A 215 -11.46 7.76 -0.93
C ALA A 215 -11.42 8.96 -1.91
N ILE A 216 -11.97 10.12 -1.55
CA ILE A 216 -11.86 11.35 -2.34
C ILE A 216 -10.40 11.81 -2.44
N ASN A 217 -9.69 11.93 -1.32
CA ASN A 217 -8.28 12.36 -1.30
C ASN A 217 -7.39 11.47 -2.18
N PHE A 218 -7.50 10.15 -2.04
CA PHE A 218 -6.76 9.21 -2.88
C PHE A 218 -7.23 9.25 -4.34
N GLY A 219 -8.54 9.36 -4.59
CA GLY A 219 -9.07 9.52 -5.93
C GLY A 219 -8.47 10.73 -6.66
N ILE A 220 -8.27 11.84 -5.96
CA ILE A 220 -7.68 13.06 -6.51
C ILE A 220 -6.20 12.88 -6.84
N ILE A 221 -5.40 12.28 -5.96
CA ILE A 221 -4.00 11.92 -6.25
C ILE A 221 -3.91 11.04 -7.50
N TYR A 222 -4.80 10.05 -7.61
CA TYR A 222 -4.83 9.12 -8.73
C TYR A 222 -5.50 9.67 -10.00
N GLY A 223 -5.91 10.95 -10.00
CA GLY A 223 -6.54 11.59 -11.15
C GLY A 223 -7.90 10.99 -11.52
N MET A 224 -8.63 10.41 -10.55
CA MET A 224 -9.97 9.89 -10.77
C MET A 224 -10.94 11.02 -11.13
N GLY A 225 -11.70 10.81 -12.19
CA GLY A 225 -12.83 11.68 -12.55
C GLY A 225 -14.08 11.37 -11.72
N SER A 226 -15.10 12.21 -11.87
CA SER A 226 -16.39 12.07 -11.17
C SER A 226 -17.04 10.70 -11.37
N LYS A 227 -16.92 10.10 -12.57
CA LYS A 227 -17.44 8.75 -12.87
C LYS A 227 -16.78 7.66 -12.02
N SER A 228 -15.45 7.64 -11.93
CA SER A 228 -14.70 6.66 -11.12
C SER A 228 -14.93 6.87 -9.64
N LEU A 229 -15.00 8.14 -9.21
CA LEU A 229 -15.28 8.49 -7.82
C LEU A 229 -16.70 8.05 -7.40
N ALA A 230 -17.69 8.27 -8.26
CA ALA A 230 -19.07 7.86 -8.04
C ALA A 230 -19.19 6.34 -7.88
N ALA A 231 -18.50 5.56 -8.72
CA ALA A 231 -18.46 4.11 -8.60
C ALA A 231 -17.79 3.66 -7.29
N SER A 232 -16.67 4.29 -6.90
CA SER A 232 -15.96 3.94 -5.66
C SER A 232 -16.76 4.27 -4.39
N LEU A 233 -17.55 5.34 -4.41
CA LEU A 233 -18.34 5.79 -3.27
C LEU A 233 -19.79 5.29 -3.30
N GLN A 234 -20.18 4.55 -4.35
CA GLN A 234 -21.55 4.09 -4.59
C GLN A 234 -22.57 5.25 -4.58
N VAL A 235 -22.23 6.36 -5.22
CA VAL A 235 -23.10 7.56 -5.33
C VAL A 235 -23.38 7.91 -6.78
N THR A 236 -24.25 8.90 -7.02
CA THR A 236 -24.51 9.39 -8.37
C THR A 236 -23.31 10.18 -8.92
N GLN A 237 -23.12 10.15 -10.24
CA GLN A 237 -22.05 10.91 -10.90
C GLN A 237 -22.18 12.42 -10.62
N ASN A 238 -23.40 12.95 -10.61
CA ASN A 238 -23.65 14.36 -10.30
C ASN A 238 -23.20 14.72 -8.88
N GLN A 239 -23.46 13.85 -7.91
CA GLN A 239 -23.04 14.06 -6.53
C GLN A 239 -21.51 14.07 -6.41
N ALA A 240 -20.84 13.12 -7.06
CA ALA A 240 -19.38 13.08 -7.08
C ALA A 240 -18.76 14.30 -7.76
N GLU A 241 -19.38 14.81 -8.82
CA GLU A 241 -18.94 16.04 -9.50
C GLU A 241 -19.07 17.27 -8.60
N GLU A 242 -20.17 17.38 -7.85
CA GLU A 242 -20.37 18.48 -6.91
C GLU A 242 -19.34 18.43 -5.77
N TRP A 243 -19.05 17.26 -5.21
CA TRP A 243 -18.01 17.11 -4.20
C TRP A 243 -16.62 17.49 -4.73
N LEU A 244 -16.27 17.10 -5.96
CA LEU A 244 -15.02 17.52 -6.58
C LEU A 244 -14.96 19.04 -6.78
N LYS A 245 -16.06 19.68 -7.20
CA LYS A 245 -16.14 21.14 -7.33
C LYS A 245 -15.91 21.84 -6.00
N GLN A 246 -16.59 21.39 -4.94
CA GLN A 246 -16.43 21.94 -3.59
C GLN A 246 -15.01 21.75 -3.05
N TYR A 247 -14.44 20.56 -3.26
CA TYR A 247 -13.06 20.25 -2.88
C TYR A 247 -12.09 21.23 -3.55
N PHE A 248 -12.14 21.38 -4.87
CA PHE A 248 -11.20 22.26 -5.58
C PHE A 248 -11.46 23.75 -5.35
N LYS A 249 -12.69 24.13 -4.95
CA LYS A 249 -12.98 25.49 -4.49
C LYS A 249 -12.25 25.78 -3.17
N LYS A 250 -12.16 24.80 -2.27
CA LYS A 250 -11.42 24.91 -1.00
C LYS A 250 -9.91 24.80 -1.19
N HIS A 251 -9.46 23.97 -2.14
CA HIS A 251 -8.06 23.70 -2.44
C HIS A 251 -7.67 24.09 -3.88
N PRO A 252 -7.73 25.39 -4.22
CA PRO A 252 -7.50 25.84 -5.60
C PRO A 252 -6.08 25.59 -6.10
N ARG A 253 -5.08 25.59 -5.19
CA ARG A 253 -3.68 25.33 -5.54
C ARG A 253 -3.45 23.87 -5.95
N ILE A 254 -4.18 22.94 -5.32
CA ILE A 254 -4.16 21.52 -5.72
C ILE A 254 -4.67 21.37 -7.15
N LYS A 255 -5.82 21.98 -7.47
CA LYS A 255 -6.37 21.95 -8.84
C LYS A 255 -5.38 22.53 -9.85
N ALA A 256 -4.82 23.70 -9.55
CA ALA A 256 -3.86 24.37 -10.42
C ALA A 256 -2.62 23.49 -10.69
N TYR A 257 -2.08 22.84 -9.66
CA TYR A 257 -0.96 21.91 -9.82
C TYR A 257 -1.31 20.70 -10.69
N LEU A 258 -2.46 20.06 -10.44
CA LEU A 258 -2.89 18.88 -11.20
C LEU A 258 -3.15 19.21 -12.68
N ASP A 259 -3.75 20.37 -12.96
CA ASP A 259 -3.97 20.84 -14.34
C ASP A 259 -2.66 21.19 -15.03
N TRP A 260 -1.76 21.89 -14.33
CA TRP A 260 -0.41 22.21 -14.82
C TRP A 260 0.38 20.95 -15.15
N SER A 261 0.33 19.91 -14.30
CA SER A 261 1.04 18.64 -14.51
C SER A 261 0.60 17.95 -15.81
N VAL A 262 -0.69 18.02 -16.14
CA VAL A 262 -1.23 17.50 -17.40
C VAL A 262 -0.74 18.33 -18.58
N GLN A 263 -0.82 19.66 -18.50
CA GLN A 263 -0.37 20.56 -19.56
C GLN A 263 1.13 20.38 -19.86
N GLU A 264 1.94 20.29 -18.81
CA GLU A 264 3.37 20.07 -18.93
C GLU A 264 3.68 18.71 -19.58
N ALA A 265 2.96 17.66 -19.19
CA ALA A 265 3.13 16.33 -19.77
C ALA A 265 2.78 16.30 -21.28
N TYR A 266 1.71 16.99 -21.70
CA TYR A 266 1.39 17.15 -23.12
C TYR A 266 2.46 17.94 -23.88
N ALA A 267 3.00 19.00 -23.28
CA ALA A 267 4.01 19.84 -23.91
C ALA A 267 5.37 19.14 -24.05
N LYS A 268 5.77 18.35 -23.05
CA LYS A 268 7.09 17.69 -23.02
C LYS A 268 7.08 16.25 -23.55
N GLY A 269 5.93 15.60 -23.60
CA GLY A 269 5.80 14.18 -23.95
C GLY A 269 6.21 13.21 -22.82
N TYR A 270 6.37 13.69 -21.58
CA TYR A 270 6.69 12.85 -20.42
C TYR A 270 6.21 13.49 -19.11
N ALA A 271 5.95 12.66 -18.10
CA ALA A 271 5.81 13.08 -16.69
C ALA A 271 7.16 12.95 -15.97
N GLN A 272 7.41 13.78 -14.96
CA GLN A 272 8.69 13.83 -14.25
C GLN A 272 8.53 13.91 -12.72
N THR A 273 9.38 13.22 -11.98
CA THR A 273 9.46 13.26 -10.49
C THR A 273 10.34 14.40 -9.99
N ARG A 274 10.40 14.59 -8.67
CA ARG A 274 11.25 15.61 -8.03
C ARG A 274 12.75 15.40 -8.30
N LEU A 275 13.26 14.16 -8.29
CA LEU A 275 14.68 13.88 -8.57
C LEU A 275 14.99 13.66 -10.05
N GLY A 276 13.98 13.85 -10.91
CA GLY A 276 14.16 13.98 -12.34
C GLY A 276 13.92 12.71 -13.16
N ARG A 277 13.44 11.61 -12.54
CA ARG A 277 12.99 10.41 -13.27
C ARG A 277 11.86 10.79 -14.22
N ARG A 278 11.92 10.29 -15.46
CA ARG A 278 10.93 10.58 -16.51
C ARG A 278 10.18 9.32 -16.93
N LEU A 279 8.88 9.46 -17.13
CA LEU A 279 8.05 8.47 -17.81
C LEU A 279 7.56 9.07 -19.13
N ALA A 280 8.03 8.52 -20.25
CA ALA A 280 7.52 8.91 -21.57
C ALA A 280 6.03 8.58 -21.70
N LEU A 281 5.27 9.50 -22.30
CA LEU A 281 3.83 9.40 -22.43
C LEU A 281 3.42 9.54 -23.90
N ASN A 282 2.48 8.71 -24.32
CA ASN A 282 1.88 8.84 -25.64
C ASN A 282 0.81 9.94 -25.63
N THR A 283 1.17 11.14 -26.08
CA THR A 283 0.29 12.32 -26.11
C THR A 283 -0.88 12.22 -27.09
N SER A 284 -0.92 11.18 -27.94
CA SER A 284 -2.10 10.87 -28.76
C SER A 284 -3.27 10.26 -27.96
N GLN A 285 -3.03 9.84 -26.72
CA GLN A 285 -4.03 9.27 -25.83
C GLN A 285 -4.36 10.25 -24.69
N ASP A 286 -5.41 9.95 -23.93
CA ASP A 286 -5.66 10.65 -22.67
C ASP A 286 -4.61 10.24 -21.63
N ILE A 287 -3.64 11.13 -21.39
CA ILE A 287 -2.57 10.94 -20.43
C ILE A 287 -2.89 11.57 -19.07
N SER A 288 -4.06 12.20 -18.91
CA SER A 288 -4.37 13.06 -17.76
C SER A 288 -4.20 12.34 -16.42
N ARG A 289 -4.65 11.07 -16.34
CA ARG A 289 -4.53 10.25 -15.13
C ARG A 289 -3.07 9.98 -14.76
N VAL A 290 -2.27 9.59 -15.76
CA VAL A 290 -0.86 9.22 -15.55
C VAL A 290 -0.02 10.46 -15.26
N ALA A 291 -0.30 11.58 -15.94
CA ALA A 291 0.39 12.85 -15.74
C ALA A 291 0.13 13.48 -14.36
N LYS A 292 -1.03 13.23 -13.75
CA LYS A 292 -1.33 13.66 -12.36
C LYS A 292 -0.64 12.77 -11.33
N ASN A 293 -0.74 11.45 -11.52
CA ASN A 293 -0.30 10.45 -10.55
C ASN A 293 1.23 10.27 -10.53
N MET A 294 1.85 10.07 -11.70
CA MET A 294 3.25 9.63 -11.79
C MET A 294 4.25 10.56 -11.07
N PRO A 295 4.14 11.90 -11.16
CA PRO A 295 5.03 12.79 -10.42
C PRO A 295 4.95 12.59 -8.90
N ILE A 296 3.75 12.33 -8.36
CA ILE A 296 3.52 12.14 -6.92
C ILE A 296 4.03 10.75 -6.50
N GLN A 297 3.53 9.70 -7.15
CA GLN A 297 3.86 8.31 -6.82
C GLN A 297 5.34 7.99 -7.05
N GLY A 298 5.95 8.52 -8.11
CA GLY A 298 7.35 8.33 -8.39
C GLY A 298 8.24 9.09 -7.40
N THR A 299 7.82 10.27 -6.95
CA THR A 299 8.52 11.00 -5.88
C THR A 299 8.41 10.28 -4.54
N ALA A 300 7.27 9.62 -4.24
CA ALA A 300 7.14 8.77 -3.06
C ALA A 300 8.11 7.58 -3.10
N ALA A 301 8.29 6.96 -4.28
CA ALA A 301 9.29 5.89 -4.45
C ALA A 301 10.73 6.38 -4.28
N GLU A 302 11.06 7.56 -4.82
CA GLU A 302 12.37 8.21 -4.62
C GLU A 302 12.64 8.54 -3.16
N LEU A 303 11.61 8.98 -2.45
CA LEU A 303 11.65 9.29 -1.03
C LEU A 303 11.92 8.05 -0.18
N ALA A 304 11.16 6.98 -0.39
CA ALA A 304 11.36 5.72 0.32
C ALA A 304 12.76 5.13 0.05
N LYS A 305 13.25 5.23 -1.19
CA LYS A 305 14.61 4.82 -1.57
C LYS A 305 15.69 5.67 -0.89
N LEU A 306 15.51 6.99 -0.80
CA LEU A 306 16.46 7.87 -0.13
C LEU A 306 16.53 7.55 1.36
N ALA A 307 15.37 7.39 2.01
CA ALA A 307 15.29 6.99 3.40
C ALA A 307 15.98 5.65 3.64
N MET A 308 15.73 4.66 2.78
CA MET A 308 16.36 3.35 2.85
C MET A 308 17.90 3.44 2.81
N VAL A 309 18.48 4.25 1.92
CA VAL A 309 19.93 4.45 1.86
C VAL A 309 20.48 5.11 3.13
N TRP A 310 19.76 6.09 3.68
CA TRP A 310 20.21 6.80 4.88
C TRP A 310 20.08 5.96 6.14
N VAL A 311 18.96 5.26 6.30
CA VAL A 311 18.76 4.26 7.36
C VAL A 311 19.84 3.20 7.27
N HIS A 312 20.06 2.58 6.11
CA HIS A 312 21.09 1.54 5.94
C HIS A 312 22.48 2.00 6.39
N ARG A 313 22.89 3.21 5.98
CA ARG A 313 24.17 3.79 6.39
C ARG A 313 24.24 4.03 7.89
N ARG A 314 23.17 4.55 8.49
CA ARG A 314 23.12 4.85 9.93
C ARG A 314 23.15 3.57 10.75
N LEU A 315 22.38 2.56 10.35
CA LEU A 315 22.37 1.25 11.00
C LEU A 315 23.76 0.61 10.99
N SER A 316 24.44 0.63 9.84
CA SER A 316 25.78 0.06 9.68
C SER A 316 26.87 0.79 10.49
N GLN A 317 26.63 2.03 10.92
CA GLN A 317 27.57 2.84 11.69
C GLN A 317 27.34 2.72 13.20
N ASP A 318 26.08 2.71 13.60
CA ASP A 318 25.68 2.85 15.01
C ASP A 318 25.46 1.48 15.69
N PHE A 319 25.17 0.42 14.93
CA PHE A 319 24.78 -0.88 15.48
C PHE A 319 25.62 -2.02 14.89
N GLN A 320 25.90 -3.04 15.70
CA GLN A 320 26.60 -4.24 15.24
C GLN A 320 25.68 -5.20 14.49
N GLU A 321 24.40 -5.26 14.87
CA GLU A 321 23.47 -6.29 14.38
C GLU A 321 22.08 -5.75 14.02
N ALA A 322 22.01 -4.54 13.44
CA ALA A 322 20.76 -3.99 12.89
C ALA A 322 20.80 -4.01 11.36
N VAL A 323 19.84 -4.70 10.73
CA VAL A 323 19.81 -4.94 9.28
C VAL A 323 18.44 -4.62 8.72
N LEU A 324 18.40 -3.93 7.57
CA LEU A 324 17.18 -3.72 6.81
C LEU A 324 16.79 -5.02 6.09
N VAL A 325 15.63 -5.59 6.45
CA VAL A 325 15.22 -6.94 6.06
C VAL A 325 14.06 -6.98 5.08
N ASN A 326 13.24 -5.92 5.03
CA ASN A 326 12.15 -5.82 4.09
C ASN A 326 11.80 -4.35 3.80
N MET A 327 11.09 -4.14 2.70
CA MET A 327 10.46 -2.88 2.32
C MET A 327 9.07 -3.20 1.79
N ILE A 328 8.03 -2.53 2.29
CA ILE A 328 6.65 -2.70 1.84
C ILE A 328 6.12 -1.31 1.46
N HIS A 329 6.08 -1.03 0.16
CA HIS A 329 5.78 0.30 -0.37
C HIS A 329 6.75 1.37 0.18
N ASP A 330 6.30 2.17 1.12
CA ASP A 330 7.04 3.21 1.83
C ASP A 330 7.38 2.86 3.28
N GLU A 331 6.98 1.66 3.75
CA GLU A 331 7.38 1.08 5.03
C GLU A 331 8.77 0.42 4.92
N LEU A 332 9.66 0.74 5.87
CA LEU A 332 10.95 0.10 6.06
C LEU A 332 10.91 -0.84 7.27
N VAL A 333 11.45 -2.04 7.10
CA VAL A 333 11.46 -3.09 8.14
C VAL A 333 12.90 -3.45 8.48
N VAL A 334 13.23 -3.36 9.77
CA VAL A 334 14.58 -3.61 10.30
C VAL A 334 14.51 -4.68 11.37
N GLU A 335 15.47 -5.61 11.32
CA GLU A 335 15.69 -6.59 12.37
C GLU A 335 16.93 -6.17 13.17
N CYS A 336 16.82 -6.13 14.50
CA CYS A 336 17.89 -5.71 15.41
C CYS A 336 17.90 -6.55 16.70
N GLN A 337 18.91 -6.34 17.56
CA GLN A 337 18.88 -6.90 18.90
C GLN A 337 17.74 -6.26 19.70
N GLU A 338 17.10 -7.05 20.58
CA GLU A 338 16.01 -6.55 21.42
C GLU A 338 16.44 -5.37 22.31
N ALA A 339 17.70 -5.34 22.75
CA ALA A 339 18.26 -4.23 23.52
C ALA A 339 18.33 -2.90 22.73
N ASP A 340 18.46 -2.97 21.40
CA ASP A 340 18.66 -1.81 20.51
C ASP A 340 17.35 -1.29 19.92
N GLN A 341 16.23 -2.01 20.09
CA GLN A 341 14.98 -1.78 19.35
C GLN A 341 14.46 -0.34 19.44
N GLN A 342 14.60 0.31 20.60
CA GLN A 342 14.14 1.68 20.80
C GLN A 342 15.01 2.69 20.04
N GLN A 343 16.33 2.52 20.10
CA GLN A 343 17.28 3.39 19.38
C GLN A 343 17.16 3.21 17.86
N VAL A 344 16.96 1.97 17.41
CA VAL A 344 16.67 1.66 16.00
C VAL A 344 15.39 2.34 15.55
N ALA A 345 14.31 2.31 16.35
CA ALA A 345 13.06 2.99 16.03
C ALA A 345 13.24 4.51 15.89
N GLU A 346 14.04 5.13 16.76
CA GLU A 346 14.38 6.56 16.67
C GLU A 346 15.18 6.88 15.40
N VAL A 347 16.17 6.04 15.06
CA VAL A 347 16.95 6.19 13.82
C VAL A 347 16.08 6.07 12.57
N LEU A 348 15.15 5.11 12.54
CA LEU A 348 14.23 4.93 11.42
C LEU A 348 13.39 6.19 11.20
N VAL A 349 12.70 6.65 12.25
CA VAL A 349 11.85 7.85 12.16
C VAL A 349 12.68 9.06 11.75
N TYR A 350 13.83 9.28 12.37
CA TYR A 350 14.69 10.42 12.08
C TYR A 350 15.16 10.45 10.63
N GLU A 351 15.73 9.35 10.11
CA GLU A 351 16.27 9.33 8.75
C GLU A 351 15.17 9.36 7.68
N MET A 352 14.01 8.73 7.96
CA MET A 352 12.83 8.85 7.09
C MET A 352 12.32 10.29 7.03
N GLU A 353 12.14 10.95 8.17
CA GLU A 353 11.68 12.35 8.20
C GLU A 353 12.70 13.31 7.57
N ARG A 354 13.99 13.05 7.78
CA ARG A 354 15.08 13.79 7.14
C ARG A 354 15.03 13.63 5.61
N ALA A 355 14.81 12.43 5.11
CA ALA A 355 14.70 12.16 3.67
C ALA A 355 13.49 12.89 3.07
N GLN A 356 12.38 12.93 3.80
CA GLN A 356 11.22 13.71 3.40
C GLN A 356 11.49 15.21 3.36
N LYS A 357 12.10 15.78 4.40
CA LYS A 357 12.49 17.18 4.42
C LYS A 357 13.44 17.55 3.27
N ARG A 358 14.25 16.60 2.81
CA ARG A 358 15.18 16.80 1.68
C ARG A 358 14.50 16.89 0.33
N ILE A 359 13.41 16.13 0.11
CA ILE A 359 12.69 16.03 -1.18
C ILE A 359 11.47 16.95 -1.22
N CYS A 360 10.77 17.09 -0.09
CA CYS A 360 9.55 17.87 0.10
C CYS A 360 9.74 18.90 1.23
N PRO A 361 10.50 19.97 1.00
CA PRO A 361 10.89 20.91 2.06
C PRO A 361 9.76 21.82 2.56
N ARG A 362 8.63 21.92 1.86
CA ARG A 362 7.53 22.82 2.24
C ARG A 362 6.56 22.22 3.25
N VAL A 363 6.57 20.91 3.43
CA VAL A 363 5.63 20.20 4.29
C VAL A 363 6.36 19.59 5.49
N GLN A 364 5.74 19.61 6.67
CA GLN A 364 6.31 18.94 7.83
C GLN A 364 6.46 17.44 7.54
N PRO A 365 7.64 16.83 7.80
CA PRO A 365 7.79 15.40 7.65
C PRO A 365 7.11 14.65 8.80
N LYS A 366 6.68 13.42 8.53
CA LYS A 366 6.12 12.55 9.57
C LYS A 366 6.30 11.09 9.23
N ALA A 367 7.02 10.37 10.09
CA ALA A 367 7.06 8.91 10.09
C ALA A 367 6.59 8.37 11.44
N GLU A 368 6.08 7.15 11.44
CA GLU A 368 5.61 6.44 12.63
C GLU A 368 6.25 5.07 12.68
N SER A 369 6.74 4.67 13.85
CA SER A 369 7.38 3.38 14.03
C SER A 369 6.60 2.48 14.99
N VAL A 370 6.72 1.17 14.74
CA VAL A 370 6.13 0.11 15.56
C VAL A 370 7.20 -0.94 15.83
N ILE A 371 7.32 -1.33 17.10
CA ILE A 371 8.22 -2.39 17.55
C ILE A 371 7.43 -3.67 17.72
N LEU A 372 7.88 -4.74 17.08
CA LEU A 372 7.32 -6.08 17.15
C LEU A 372 8.37 -6.98 17.84
N PRO A 373 8.18 -7.30 19.12
CA PRO A 373 9.12 -8.17 19.83
C PRO A 373 9.03 -9.60 19.30
N TYR A 374 10.01 -10.41 19.70
CA TYR A 374 9.99 -11.87 19.50
C TYR A 374 8.65 -12.47 19.98
N ARG A 375 8.08 -13.35 19.16
CA ARG A 375 6.92 -14.17 19.53
C ARG A 375 7.31 -15.65 19.44
N PRO A 376 7.35 -16.38 20.56
CA PRO A 376 7.75 -17.79 20.59
C PRO A 376 6.82 -18.74 19.82
#